data_AF-A0A519W9G8-F1
#
_entry.id   AF-A0A519W9G8-F1
#
_cell.length_a   1.000
_cell.length_b   1.000
_cell.length_c   1.000
_cell.angle_alpha   90.00
_cell.angle_beta   90.00
_cell.angle_gamma   90.00
#
_symmetry.space_group_name_H-M   'P 1'
#
loop_
_entity.id
_entity.type
_entity.pdbx_description
1 polymer ?
#
loop_
_entity_poly.entity_id
_entity_poly.type
_entity_poly.pdbx_seq_one_letter_code
_entity_poly.pdbx_strand_id
1 'polypeptide(L)'
;MFCSFKGEGTGAVRHMFNNHVLKPEKTPLENSVWGTLRNSGSFCALFKSRLLKAQEYREHPFEVKALDGSKVYCSAPMQAKSADDFKQLEVLDEPSYLVLNGDSSALPLPDNSVDAVITDPPYFDFVHYSELSDFFYAWLKPILEKSNPNFTNENSRREGEVQQREPIVFAQALGNVLLECKRVMKDDAVLAFSFHHSRLDGWLAIYHAIEKAGLSITSVYPVKAEMSTASPKSSNKEPINIDAIFVCKKAFTTSAILVNDNMLWADSQSAYRSLCKRLIAVGRELSEGDKRVIMVSSFLSQCSTAGLSYEQVSEKLAGKELKDLSEYLPELKEVLESTESEKSLSMHSSECEVCISKIKVANSQLLMPVCS
;
A
#
# COMPACT_ATOMS: atom_id res chain seq x y z
N MET A 1 -14.05 -22.61 17.40
CA MET A 1 -15.04 -22.02 16.47
C MET A 1 -14.44 -20.80 15.82
N PHE A 2 -13.94 -20.96 14.60
CA PHE A 2 -13.19 -19.92 13.86
C PHE A 2 -13.88 -19.45 12.58
N CYS A 3 -15.17 -19.76 12.46
CA CYS A 3 -15.98 -19.38 11.32
C CYS A 3 -17.24 -18.62 11.76
N SER A 4 -17.80 -17.84 10.84
CA SER A 4 -19.08 -17.13 10.99
C SER A 4 -19.86 -17.16 9.69
N PHE A 5 -21.16 -16.88 9.77
CA PHE A 5 -21.97 -16.63 8.57
C PHE A 5 -21.63 -15.26 7.98
N LYS A 6 -21.70 -15.14 6.66
CA LYS A 6 -21.71 -13.86 5.96
C LYS A 6 -23.07 -13.17 6.24
N GLY A 7 -23.03 -12.01 6.90
CA GLY A 7 -24.25 -11.26 7.27
C GLY A 7 -24.90 -11.80 8.55
N GLU A 8 -26.21 -11.58 8.71
CA GLU A 8 -26.96 -11.88 9.94
C GLU A 8 -27.43 -13.34 10.05
N GLY A 9 -26.56 -14.32 9.75
CA GLY A 9 -26.77 -15.71 10.17
C GLY A 9 -27.34 -16.70 9.15
N THR A 10 -27.56 -16.32 7.89
CA THR A 10 -28.07 -17.24 6.84
C THR A 10 -27.19 -17.31 5.58
N GLY A 11 -26.05 -16.59 5.55
CA GLY A 11 -25.19 -16.49 4.39
C GLY A 11 -24.08 -17.53 4.31
N ALA A 12 -23.22 -17.41 3.29
CA ALA A 12 -22.01 -18.22 3.12
C ALA A 12 -21.13 -18.22 4.38
N VAL A 13 -20.58 -19.37 4.77
CA VAL A 13 -19.59 -19.46 5.85
C VAL A 13 -18.27 -18.81 5.42
N ARG A 14 -17.69 -18.00 6.31
CA ARG A 14 -16.38 -17.35 6.19
C ARG A 14 -15.53 -17.61 7.44
N HIS A 15 -14.20 -17.54 7.29
CA HIS A 15 -13.30 -17.59 8.44
C HIS A 15 -13.31 -16.26 9.20
N MET A 16 -12.95 -16.28 10.48
CA MET A 16 -12.95 -15.10 11.36
C MET A 16 -12.01 -13.98 10.88
N PHE A 17 -10.96 -14.32 10.12
CA PHE A 17 -10.02 -13.37 9.50
C PHE A 17 -10.47 -12.80 8.15
N ASN A 18 -11.74 -12.96 7.77
CA ASN A 18 -12.24 -12.42 6.49
C ASN A 18 -12.39 -10.89 6.51
N ASN A 19 -12.20 -10.24 7.67
CA ASN A 19 -12.08 -8.79 7.77
C ASN A 19 -10.67 -8.45 8.26
N HIS A 20 -10.17 -7.26 7.94
CA HIS A 20 -8.87 -6.74 8.39
C HIS A 20 -8.78 -6.46 9.91
N VAL A 21 -9.88 -6.67 10.64
CA VAL A 21 -9.95 -6.54 12.11
C VAL A 21 -10.41 -7.87 12.70
N LEU A 22 -9.78 -8.28 13.80
CA LEU A 22 -10.26 -9.39 14.62
C LEU A 22 -11.55 -8.96 15.33
N LYS A 23 -12.68 -9.34 14.74
CA LYS A 23 -14.00 -9.09 15.31
C LYS A 23 -14.50 -10.35 16.01
N PRO A 24 -14.83 -10.30 17.32
CA PRO A 24 -15.56 -11.37 17.97
C PRO A 24 -16.90 -11.59 17.27
N GLU A 25 -17.10 -12.79 16.73
CA GLU A 25 -18.33 -13.13 16.01
C GLU A 25 -19.42 -13.54 17.00
N LYS A 26 -20.62 -12.95 16.87
CA LYS A 26 -21.75 -13.19 17.79
C LYS A 26 -22.37 -14.57 17.61
N THR A 27 -22.23 -15.15 16.42
CA THR A 27 -22.76 -16.46 16.04
C THR A 27 -21.62 -17.32 15.47
N PRO A 28 -20.66 -17.73 16.31
CA PRO A 28 -19.54 -18.54 15.87
C PRO A 28 -20.03 -19.95 15.49
N LEU A 29 -19.38 -20.54 14.49
CA LEU A 29 -19.66 -21.89 14.03
C LEU A 29 -18.38 -22.60 13.62
N GLU A 30 -18.47 -23.91 13.36
CA GLU A 30 -17.42 -24.68 12.68
C GLU A 30 -17.86 -25.02 11.26
N ASN A 31 -16.91 -24.97 10.33
CA ASN A 31 -17.12 -25.42 8.96
C ASN A 31 -16.50 -26.79 8.76
N SER A 32 -16.96 -27.53 7.75
CA SER A 32 -16.23 -28.71 7.28
C SER A 32 -14.90 -28.26 6.66
N VAL A 33 -13.79 -28.65 7.28
CA VAL A 33 -12.43 -28.30 6.85
C VAL A 33 -12.21 -28.74 5.40
N TRP A 34 -12.48 -30.01 5.09
CA TRP A 34 -12.32 -30.54 3.74
C TRP A 34 -13.41 -30.07 2.79
N GLY A 35 -14.63 -29.88 3.31
CA GLY A 35 -15.77 -29.40 2.55
C GLY A 35 -16.45 -30.43 1.64
N THR A 36 -17.45 -29.96 0.89
CA THR A 36 -18.25 -30.75 -0.04
C THR A 36 -18.21 -30.12 -1.44
N LEU A 37 -18.98 -30.63 -2.40
CA LEU A 37 -18.96 -30.16 -3.80
C LEU A 37 -19.35 -28.68 -3.98
N ARG A 38 -20.11 -28.09 -3.04
CA ARG A 38 -20.53 -26.67 -3.08
C ARG A 38 -20.60 -26.09 -1.68
N ASN A 39 -19.50 -25.54 -1.18
CA ASN A 39 -19.48 -24.78 0.06
C ASN A 39 -18.46 -23.64 0.05
N SER A 40 -18.68 -22.65 0.89
CA SER A 40 -17.76 -21.54 1.11
C SER A 40 -16.86 -21.82 2.32
N GLY A 41 -15.66 -21.24 2.34
CA GLY A 41 -14.80 -21.26 3.52
C GLY A 41 -14.23 -22.64 3.90
N SER A 42 -14.18 -23.60 2.97
CA SER A 42 -13.50 -24.88 3.14
C SER A 42 -12.14 -24.90 2.44
N PHE A 43 -11.26 -25.80 2.86
CA PHE A 43 -9.96 -26.04 2.22
C PHE A 43 -10.12 -26.41 0.75
N CYS A 44 -10.98 -27.38 0.41
CA CYS A 44 -11.14 -27.78 -1.00
C CYS A 44 -11.66 -26.65 -1.88
N ALA A 45 -12.57 -25.82 -1.37
CA ALA A 45 -13.09 -24.67 -2.11
C ALA A 45 -11.99 -23.62 -2.34
N LEU A 46 -11.20 -23.28 -1.31
CA LEU A 46 -10.07 -22.34 -1.42
C LEU A 46 -8.97 -22.87 -2.34
N PHE A 47 -8.59 -24.13 -2.17
CA PHE A 47 -7.58 -24.79 -3.00
C PHE A 47 -7.96 -24.75 -4.48
N LYS A 48 -9.18 -25.17 -4.83
CA LYS A 48 -9.65 -25.19 -6.23
C LYS A 48 -9.90 -23.80 -6.82
N SER A 49 -10.47 -22.89 -6.04
CA SER A 49 -10.90 -21.58 -6.57
C SER A 49 -9.81 -20.51 -6.53
N ARG A 50 -8.77 -20.67 -5.70
CA ARG A 50 -7.67 -19.71 -5.53
C ARG A 50 -6.32 -20.31 -5.89
N LEU A 51 -5.89 -21.39 -5.23
CA LEU A 51 -4.53 -21.92 -5.40
C LEU A 51 -4.29 -22.52 -6.78
N LEU A 52 -5.22 -23.33 -7.30
CA LEU A 52 -5.11 -23.84 -8.67
C LEU A 52 -5.14 -22.73 -9.72
N LYS A 53 -5.96 -21.68 -9.50
CA LYS A 53 -5.98 -20.51 -10.40
C LYS A 53 -4.69 -19.68 -10.31
N ALA A 54 -4.08 -19.59 -9.14
CA ALA A 54 -2.78 -18.94 -8.99
C ALA A 54 -1.68 -19.73 -9.71
N GLN A 55 -1.74 -21.07 -9.67
CA GLN A 55 -0.85 -21.92 -10.46
C GLN A 55 -1.09 -21.74 -11.97
N GLU A 56 -2.34 -21.69 -12.41
CA GLU A 56 -2.70 -21.42 -13.81
C GLU A 56 -2.19 -20.04 -14.24
N TYR A 57 -2.35 -19.01 -13.40
CA TYR A 57 -1.80 -17.67 -13.66
C TYR A 57 -0.27 -17.68 -13.75
N ARG A 58 0.41 -18.45 -12.89
CA ARG A 58 1.86 -18.62 -12.95
C ARG A 58 2.30 -19.23 -14.27
N GLU A 59 1.56 -20.20 -14.79
CA GLU A 59 1.85 -20.87 -16.06
C GLU A 59 1.47 -20.02 -17.27
N HIS A 60 0.41 -19.21 -17.15
CA HIS A 60 -0.10 -18.35 -18.21
C HIS A 60 -0.43 -16.94 -17.67
N PRO A 61 0.58 -16.10 -17.38
CA PRO A 61 0.35 -14.77 -16.85
C PRO A 61 -0.43 -13.91 -17.86
N PHE A 62 -1.47 -13.26 -17.36
CA PHE A 62 -2.30 -12.37 -18.16
C PHE A 62 -2.52 -11.03 -17.44
N GLU A 63 -2.69 -9.98 -18.23
CA GLU A 63 -3.22 -8.70 -17.77
C GLU A 63 -4.65 -8.51 -18.26
N VAL A 64 -5.36 -7.58 -17.61
CA VAL A 64 -6.73 -7.21 -17.98
C VAL A 64 -6.69 -5.87 -18.69
N LYS A 65 -7.20 -5.82 -19.93
CA LYS A 65 -7.32 -4.53 -20.63
C LYS A 65 -8.27 -3.60 -19.89
N ALA A 66 -7.84 -2.37 -19.67
CA ALA A 66 -8.65 -1.37 -18.98
C ALA A 66 -9.96 -1.03 -19.71
N LEU A 67 -10.01 -1.12 -21.04
CA LEU A 67 -11.14 -0.69 -21.85
C LEU A 67 -12.30 -1.71 -21.89
N ASP A 68 -12.00 -2.99 -22.07
CA ASP A 68 -13.00 -4.04 -22.32
C ASP A 68 -12.94 -5.20 -21.32
N GLY A 69 -11.99 -5.20 -20.39
CA GLY A 69 -11.81 -6.25 -19.40
C GLY A 69 -11.33 -7.58 -19.97
N SER A 70 -10.94 -7.63 -21.24
CA SER A 70 -10.40 -8.85 -21.86
C SER A 70 -9.03 -9.20 -21.31
N LYS A 71 -8.75 -10.50 -21.22
CA LYS A 71 -7.44 -11.01 -20.79
C LYS A 71 -6.45 -10.96 -21.95
N VAL A 72 -5.25 -10.47 -21.67
CA VAL A 72 -4.12 -10.46 -22.60
C VAL A 72 -2.95 -11.16 -21.95
N TYR A 73 -2.53 -12.29 -22.51
CA TYR A 73 -1.32 -12.97 -22.08
C TYR A 73 -0.11 -12.11 -22.48
N CYS A 74 0.59 -11.59 -21.49
CA CYS A 74 1.55 -10.50 -21.67
C CYS A 74 2.98 -10.87 -21.25
N SER A 75 3.17 -12.04 -20.64
CA SER A 75 4.47 -12.47 -20.09
C SER A 75 4.68 -13.97 -20.28
N ALA A 76 5.95 -14.39 -20.28
CA ALA A 76 6.33 -15.80 -20.21
C ALA A 76 5.89 -16.41 -18.85
N PRO A 77 5.77 -17.75 -18.75
CA PRO A 77 5.49 -18.41 -17.48
C PRO A 77 6.44 -17.95 -16.37
N MET A 78 5.90 -17.73 -15.17
CA MET A 78 6.68 -17.32 -14.00
C MET A 78 7.40 -18.54 -13.40
N GLN A 79 8.55 -18.87 -13.98
CA GLN A 79 9.45 -19.91 -13.49
C GLN A 79 10.73 -19.25 -12.99
N ALA A 80 10.86 -19.16 -11.66
CA ALA A 80 12.04 -18.61 -11.02
C ALA A 80 12.67 -19.64 -10.08
N LYS A 81 14.01 -19.66 -10.02
CA LYS A 81 14.75 -20.52 -9.10
C LYS A 81 14.97 -19.84 -7.76
N SER A 82 14.84 -20.59 -6.67
CA SER A 82 15.23 -20.10 -5.36
C SER A 82 16.75 -19.96 -5.26
N ALA A 83 17.20 -18.83 -4.74
CA ALA A 83 18.55 -18.64 -4.23
C ALA A 83 18.53 -18.69 -2.70
N ASP A 84 19.59 -19.24 -2.12
CA ASP A 84 19.82 -19.33 -0.67
C ASP A 84 20.43 -18.03 -0.12
N ASP A 85 21.19 -17.31 -0.94
CA ASP A 85 21.80 -16.02 -0.58
C ASP A 85 21.92 -15.06 -1.78
N PHE A 86 22.37 -13.83 -1.50
CA PHE A 86 22.52 -12.79 -2.52
C PHE A 86 23.59 -13.12 -3.57
N LYS A 87 24.68 -13.80 -3.20
CA LYS A 87 25.75 -14.14 -4.15
C LYS A 87 25.24 -15.15 -5.17
N GLN A 88 24.48 -16.13 -4.72
CA GLN A 88 23.81 -17.07 -5.62
C GLN A 88 22.78 -16.35 -6.49
N LEU A 89 22.01 -15.42 -5.93
CA LEU A 89 21.03 -14.64 -6.69
C LEU A 89 21.69 -13.86 -7.85
N GLU A 90 22.87 -13.28 -7.61
CA GLU A 90 23.60 -12.44 -8.57
C GLU A 90 24.20 -13.22 -9.76
N VAL A 91 24.61 -14.47 -9.54
CA VAL A 91 25.30 -15.27 -10.59
C VAL A 91 24.36 -16.16 -11.41
N LEU A 92 23.07 -16.22 -11.06
CA LEU A 92 22.09 -16.99 -11.82
C LEU A 92 21.68 -16.24 -13.09
N ASP A 93 21.95 -16.83 -14.25
CA ASP A 93 21.58 -16.29 -15.58
C ASP A 93 20.08 -16.44 -15.91
N GLU A 94 19.30 -17.03 -15.01
CA GLU A 94 17.87 -17.28 -15.16
C GLU A 94 17.06 -16.53 -14.10
N PRO A 95 15.75 -16.30 -14.32
CA PRO A 95 14.93 -15.66 -13.30
C PRO A 95 15.06 -16.39 -11.95
N SER A 96 15.35 -15.64 -10.90
CA SER A 96 15.62 -16.17 -9.57
C SER A 96 14.95 -15.31 -8.50
N TYR A 97 14.79 -15.88 -7.29
CA TYR A 97 14.26 -15.16 -6.15
C TYR A 97 14.99 -15.56 -4.86
N LEU A 98 15.08 -14.62 -3.92
CA LEU A 98 15.61 -14.83 -2.58
C LEU A 98 14.51 -14.47 -1.57
N VAL A 99 14.18 -15.39 -0.67
CA VAL A 99 13.23 -15.16 0.43
C VAL A 99 14.01 -15.08 1.73
N LEU A 100 13.89 -13.95 2.41
CA LEU A 100 14.52 -13.70 3.70
C LEU A 100 13.47 -13.61 4.79
N ASN A 101 13.77 -14.14 5.97
CA ASN A 101 13.00 -13.91 7.18
C ASN A 101 13.90 -13.21 8.20
N GLY A 102 13.74 -11.90 8.34
CA GLY A 102 14.58 -11.08 9.21
C GLY A 102 14.05 -9.65 9.33
N ASP A 103 14.82 -8.82 10.04
CA ASP A 103 14.52 -7.40 10.25
C ASP A 103 14.86 -6.58 9.00
N SER A 104 13.88 -5.84 8.47
CA SER A 104 14.06 -5.01 7.28
C SER A 104 14.91 -3.76 7.53
N SER A 105 15.24 -3.45 8.78
CA SER A 105 16.23 -2.43 9.15
C SER A 105 17.68 -2.92 9.06
N ALA A 106 17.90 -4.21 8.80
CA ALA A 106 19.23 -4.80 8.63
C ALA A 106 19.20 -5.96 7.60
N LEU A 107 19.34 -5.61 6.32
CA LEU A 107 19.29 -6.53 5.21
C LEU A 107 20.68 -7.12 4.92
N PRO A 108 20.79 -8.44 4.69
CA PRO A 108 22.04 -9.10 4.29
C PRO A 108 22.35 -8.90 2.79
N LEU A 109 22.15 -7.67 2.30
CA LEU A 109 22.35 -7.28 0.91
C LEU A 109 23.49 -6.26 0.79
N PRO A 110 24.29 -6.27 -0.29
CA PRO A 110 25.32 -5.25 -0.52
C PRO A 110 24.72 -3.86 -0.72
N ASP A 111 25.53 -2.83 -0.44
CA ASP A 111 25.21 -1.44 -0.81
C ASP A 111 24.99 -1.33 -2.33
N ASN A 112 24.08 -0.46 -2.76
CA ASN A 112 23.86 -0.14 -4.18
C ASN A 112 23.62 -1.38 -5.09
N SER A 113 22.94 -2.39 -4.58
CA SER A 113 22.63 -3.63 -5.30
C SER A 113 21.23 -3.65 -5.93
N VAL A 114 20.29 -2.90 -5.37
CA VAL A 114 18.85 -2.99 -5.69
C VAL A 114 18.41 -1.89 -6.67
N ASP A 115 17.70 -2.27 -7.74
CA ASP A 115 17.20 -1.34 -8.77
C ASP A 115 15.89 -0.66 -8.38
N ALA A 116 15.08 -1.32 -7.55
CA ALA A 116 13.84 -0.77 -7.02
C ALA A 116 13.44 -1.44 -5.70
N VAL A 117 12.89 -0.64 -4.79
CA VAL A 117 12.29 -1.09 -3.53
C VAL A 117 10.79 -0.82 -3.61
N ILE A 118 9.96 -1.86 -3.50
CA ILE A 118 8.50 -1.75 -3.52
C ILE A 118 7.97 -2.31 -2.20
N THR A 119 7.45 -1.46 -1.33
CA THR A 119 7.07 -1.83 0.04
C THR A 119 5.69 -1.31 0.41
N ASP A 120 5.04 -1.96 1.38
CA ASP A 120 3.78 -1.50 1.99
C ASP A 120 4.01 -1.44 3.50
N PRO A 121 4.54 -0.33 4.03
CA PRO A 121 4.90 -0.21 5.43
C PRO A 121 3.65 -0.23 6.32
N PRO A 122 3.78 -0.58 7.61
CA PRO A 122 2.64 -0.59 8.52
C PRO A 122 2.07 0.81 8.65
N TYR A 123 0.74 0.87 8.75
CA TYR A 123 0.00 2.11 8.81
C TYR A 123 -0.04 2.53 10.27
N PHE A 124 0.48 3.73 10.56
CA PHE A 124 0.51 4.29 11.91
C PHE A 124 -0.86 4.15 12.59
N ASP A 125 -0.88 3.58 13.80
CA ASP A 125 -2.07 3.42 14.65
C ASP A 125 -3.29 2.74 13.97
N PHE A 126 -3.06 1.95 12.91
CA PHE A 126 -4.16 1.39 12.10
C PHE A 126 -4.45 -0.09 12.41
N VAL A 127 -3.42 -0.95 12.50
CA VAL A 127 -3.56 -2.39 12.75
C VAL A 127 -2.41 -2.89 13.64
N HIS A 128 -2.74 -3.57 14.73
CA HIS A 128 -1.77 -4.27 15.58
C HIS A 128 -1.48 -5.66 14.98
N TYR A 129 -0.63 -5.72 13.95
CA TYR A 129 -0.34 -6.96 13.23
C TYR A 129 0.21 -8.06 14.13
N SER A 130 1.04 -7.74 15.12
CA SER A 130 1.59 -8.74 16.04
C SER A 130 0.50 -9.34 16.93
N GLU A 131 -0.47 -8.54 17.37
CA GLU A 131 -1.60 -9.07 18.14
C GLU A 131 -2.51 -9.98 17.30
N LEU A 132 -2.68 -9.67 16.01
CA LEU A 132 -3.39 -10.55 15.07
C LEU A 132 -2.60 -11.84 14.79
N SER A 133 -1.29 -11.73 14.69
CA SER A 133 -0.36 -12.85 14.44
C SER A 133 -0.30 -13.81 15.63
N ASP A 134 -0.42 -13.31 16.87
CA ASP A 134 -0.41 -14.11 18.09
C ASP A 134 -1.44 -15.24 18.09
N PHE A 135 -2.59 -15.01 17.44
CA PHE A 135 -3.57 -16.08 17.24
C PHE A 135 -2.93 -17.28 16.54
N PHE A 136 -2.25 -17.07 15.41
CA PHE A 136 -1.60 -18.15 14.66
C PHE A 136 -0.35 -18.66 15.37
N TYR A 137 0.41 -17.75 15.98
CA TYR A 137 1.62 -18.07 16.72
C TYR A 137 1.38 -19.10 17.83
N ALA A 138 0.26 -18.98 18.58
CA ALA A 138 -0.10 -19.94 19.62
C ALA A 138 -0.27 -21.39 19.12
N TRP A 139 -0.75 -21.57 17.88
CA TRP A 139 -0.89 -22.89 17.25
C TRP A 139 0.41 -23.39 16.63
N LEU A 140 1.18 -22.48 16.03
CA LEU A 140 2.42 -22.82 15.33
C LEU A 140 3.58 -23.08 16.28
N LYS A 141 3.65 -22.37 17.42
CA LYS A 141 4.76 -22.46 18.37
C LYS A 141 5.04 -23.89 18.85
N PRO A 142 4.07 -24.67 19.38
CA PRO A 142 4.36 -26.03 19.86
C PRO A 142 4.89 -26.99 18.78
N ILE A 143 4.59 -26.68 17.51
CA ILE A 143 5.03 -27.47 16.36
C ILE A 143 6.45 -27.05 15.93
N LEU A 144 6.72 -25.74 15.93
CA LEU A 144 7.91 -25.17 15.31
C LEU A 144 9.03 -24.81 16.29
N GLU A 145 8.75 -24.62 17.58
CA GLU A 145 9.72 -24.11 18.58
C GLU A 145 11.02 -24.92 18.66
N LYS A 146 10.97 -26.22 18.36
CA LYS A 146 12.15 -27.09 18.36
C LYS A 146 13.02 -26.97 17.10
N SER A 147 12.42 -26.52 16.00
CA SER A 147 13.04 -26.50 14.67
C SER A 147 13.31 -25.08 14.15
N ASN A 148 12.65 -24.08 14.74
CA ASN A 148 12.72 -22.70 14.32
C ASN A 148 12.87 -21.78 15.55
N PRO A 149 14.04 -21.13 15.73
CA PRO A 149 14.29 -20.18 16.80
C PRO A 149 13.28 -19.01 16.84
N ASN A 150 12.66 -18.68 15.71
CA ASN A 150 11.63 -17.64 15.65
C ASN A 150 10.32 -18.04 16.33
N PHE A 151 10.24 -19.20 17.00
CA PHE A 151 9.07 -19.61 17.78
C PHE A 151 9.38 -19.81 19.28
N THR A 152 10.54 -19.38 19.77
CA THR A 152 10.91 -19.54 21.19
C THR A 152 10.24 -18.52 22.12
N ASN A 153 9.95 -17.32 21.62
CA ASN A 153 9.35 -16.24 22.40
C ASN A 153 7.92 -16.59 22.87
N GLU A 154 7.43 -15.90 23.91
CA GLU A 154 6.07 -16.10 24.42
C GLU A 154 4.99 -15.75 23.39
N ASN A 155 5.24 -14.74 22.57
CA ASN A 155 4.33 -14.24 21.53
C ASN A 155 5.08 -13.93 20.22
N SER A 156 4.35 -13.47 19.22
CA SER A 156 4.88 -13.13 17.90
C SER A 156 5.68 -11.83 17.89
N ARG A 157 5.58 -10.98 18.92
CA ARG A 157 6.28 -9.68 18.99
C ARG A 157 7.79 -9.84 18.93
N ARG A 158 8.44 -8.99 18.15
CA ARG A 158 9.89 -8.90 17.99
C ARG A 158 10.37 -7.49 18.31
N GLU A 159 11.62 -7.39 18.71
CA GLU A 159 12.31 -6.11 18.77
C GLU A 159 12.46 -5.55 17.36
N GLY A 160 12.32 -4.24 17.19
CA GLY A 160 12.38 -3.57 15.88
C GLY A 160 11.06 -3.49 15.10
N GLU A 161 9.96 -4.10 15.58
CA GLU A 161 8.65 -3.99 14.92
C GLU A 161 8.18 -2.54 14.79
N VAL A 162 7.63 -2.18 13.64
CA VAL A 162 7.17 -0.80 13.35
C VAL A 162 5.68 -0.69 13.67
N GLN A 163 5.33 -0.72 14.95
CA GLN A 163 3.93 -0.70 15.44
C GLN A 163 3.71 0.26 16.62
N GLN A 164 4.60 1.22 16.81
CA GLN A 164 4.51 2.16 17.92
C GLN A 164 3.33 3.12 17.74
N ARG A 165 2.63 3.39 18.85
CA ARG A 165 1.50 4.33 18.89
C ARG A 165 1.92 5.79 18.89
N GLU A 166 3.17 6.08 19.23
CA GLU A 166 3.66 7.45 19.30
C GLU A 166 4.28 7.85 17.96
N PRO A 167 3.80 8.92 17.29
CA PRO A 167 4.23 9.28 15.93
C PRO A 167 5.74 9.39 15.75
N ILE A 168 6.44 9.99 16.72
CA ILE A 168 7.90 10.17 16.63
C ILE A 168 8.64 8.82 16.73
N VAL A 169 8.20 7.93 17.63
CA VAL A 169 8.85 6.62 17.79
C VAL A 169 8.57 5.73 16.58
N PHE A 170 7.33 5.79 16.06
CA PHE A 170 6.97 5.12 14.81
C PHE A 170 7.81 5.64 13.63
N ALA A 171 7.95 6.96 13.50
CA ALA A 171 8.75 7.58 12.45
C ALA A 171 10.23 7.20 12.53
N GLN A 172 10.79 7.06 13.74
CA GLN A 172 12.15 6.58 13.94
C GLN A 172 12.30 5.12 13.51
N ALA A 173 11.39 4.24 13.93
CA ALA A 173 11.44 2.82 13.57
C ALA A 173 11.32 2.62 12.05
N LEU A 174 10.34 3.28 11.41
CA LEU A 174 10.19 3.27 9.96
C LEU A 174 11.39 3.92 9.25
N GLY A 175 11.90 5.02 9.79
CA GLY A 175 13.06 5.72 9.26
C GLY A 175 14.31 4.84 9.20
N ASN A 176 14.52 3.96 10.18
CA ASN A 176 15.61 2.99 10.17
C ASN A 176 15.47 1.99 9.02
N VAL A 177 14.25 1.50 8.75
CA VAL A 177 13.99 0.60 7.63
C VAL A 177 14.18 1.32 6.29
N LEU A 178 13.70 2.55 6.16
CA LEU A 178 13.87 3.35 4.94
C LEU A 178 15.35 3.73 4.71
N LEU A 179 16.12 3.95 5.78
CA LEU A 179 17.56 4.17 5.71
C LEU A 179 18.27 2.93 5.17
N GLU A 180 17.88 1.75 5.64
CA GLU A 180 18.44 0.49 5.16
C GLU A 180 18.06 0.22 3.69
N CYS A 181 16.82 0.52 3.31
CA CYS A 181 16.40 0.50 1.91
C CYS A 181 17.28 1.43 1.06
N LYS A 182 17.54 2.66 1.53
CA LYS A 182 18.42 3.61 0.84
C LYS A 182 19.85 3.08 0.67
N ARG A 183 20.40 2.36 1.67
CA ARG A 183 21.75 1.77 1.59
C ARG A 183 21.85 0.77 0.44
N VAL A 184 20.88 -0.14 0.32
CA VAL A 184 20.90 -1.19 -0.70
C VAL A 184 20.48 -0.71 -2.07
N MET A 185 19.71 0.38 -2.17
CA MET A 185 19.31 0.99 -3.44
C MET A 185 20.50 1.53 -4.24
N LYS A 186 20.50 1.29 -5.56
CA LYS A 186 21.36 2.02 -6.51
C LYS A 186 21.01 3.51 -6.53
N ASP A 187 21.87 4.34 -7.11
CA ASP A 187 21.70 5.80 -7.10
C ASP A 187 20.50 6.28 -7.92
N ASP A 188 20.15 5.57 -8.99
CA ASP A 188 19.01 5.84 -9.86
C ASP A 188 17.73 5.08 -9.45
N ALA A 189 17.83 4.19 -8.45
CA ALA A 189 16.74 3.37 -7.97
C ALA A 189 15.59 4.20 -7.38
N VAL A 190 14.41 3.58 -7.37
CA VAL A 190 13.19 4.15 -6.76
C VAL A 190 12.77 3.33 -5.56
N LEU A 191 12.27 4.03 -4.53
CA LEU A 191 11.53 3.42 -3.43
C LEU A 191 10.07 3.83 -3.56
N ALA A 192 9.18 2.88 -3.79
CA ALA A 192 7.75 3.14 -3.87
C ALA A 192 6.98 2.46 -2.73
N PHE A 193 6.05 3.19 -2.13
CA PHE A 193 5.19 2.63 -1.10
C PHE A 193 3.79 3.21 -1.07
N SER A 194 2.82 2.39 -0.66
CA SER A 194 1.43 2.80 -0.45
C SER A 194 1.24 3.37 0.95
N PHE A 195 0.46 4.44 1.08
CA PHE A 195 0.08 4.95 2.38
C PHE A 195 -1.22 5.77 2.31
N HIS A 196 -2.04 5.64 3.35
CA HIS A 196 -3.11 6.58 3.65
C HIS A 196 -3.28 6.71 5.16
N HIS A 197 -3.75 7.88 5.61
CA HIS A 197 -4.11 8.05 7.01
C HIS A 197 -5.20 9.11 7.18
N SER A 198 -6.06 8.94 8.17
CA SER A 198 -7.19 9.85 8.43
C SER A 198 -6.76 11.14 9.15
N ARG A 199 -5.70 11.05 9.95
CA ARG A 199 -5.13 12.13 10.79
C ARG A 199 -3.79 12.63 10.25
N LEU A 200 -3.51 13.92 10.45
CA LEU A 200 -2.28 14.59 9.98
C LEU A 200 -1.00 14.09 10.66
N ASP A 201 -1.07 13.65 11.91
CA ASP A 201 0.07 13.09 12.64
C ASP A 201 0.67 11.87 11.94
N GLY A 202 -0.15 10.96 11.39
CA GLY A 202 0.32 9.83 10.59
C GLY A 202 1.07 10.28 9.33
N TRP A 203 0.58 11.32 8.65
CA TRP A 203 1.26 11.90 7.48
C TRP A 203 2.59 12.57 7.84
N LEU A 204 2.61 13.29 8.96
CA LEU A 204 3.82 13.91 9.50
C LEU A 204 4.85 12.85 9.93
N ALA A 205 4.40 11.72 10.50
CA ALA A 205 5.28 10.62 10.87
C ALA A 205 5.94 9.97 9.65
N ILE A 206 5.19 9.75 8.57
CA ILE A 206 5.74 9.27 7.30
C ILE A 206 6.75 10.27 6.72
N TYR A 207 6.41 11.56 6.69
CA TYR A 207 7.34 12.59 6.19
C TYR A 207 8.65 12.60 6.99
N HIS A 208 8.54 12.53 8.32
CA HIS A 208 9.70 12.46 9.21
C HIS A 208 10.57 11.23 8.91
N ALA A 209 9.96 10.05 8.71
CA ALA A 209 10.70 8.83 8.39
C ALA A 209 11.47 8.94 7.06
N ILE A 210 10.83 9.49 6.02
CA ILE A 210 11.46 9.74 4.71
C ILE A 210 12.65 10.70 4.84
N GLU A 211 12.44 11.82 5.54
CA GLU A 211 13.49 12.84 5.76
C GLU A 211 14.68 12.26 6.53
N LYS A 212 14.44 11.53 7.63
CA LYS A 212 15.51 10.92 8.44
C LYS A 212 16.31 9.88 7.68
N ALA A 213 15.66 9.13 6.78
CA ALA A 213 16.37 8.24 5.87
C ALA A 213 17.21 9.00 4.82
N GLY A 214 16.99 10.30 4.65
CA GLY A 214 17.62 11.11 3.61
C GLY A 214 17.13 10.71 2.21
N LEU A 215 15.83 10.45 2.10
CA LEU A 215 15.10 10.24 0.86
C LEU A 215 14.30 11.50 0.52
N SER A 216 13.94 11.67 -0.75
CA SER A 216 13.08 12.76 -1.22
C SER A 216 11.91 12.21 -2.02
N ILE A 217 10.72 12.76 -1.81
CA ILE A 217 9.51 12.45 -2.57
C ILE A 217 9.64 13.10 -3.95
N THR A 218 9.65 12.27 -5.00
CA THR A 218 9.74 12.73 -6.38
C THR A 218 8.39 12.81 -7.07
N SER A 219 7.44 11.96 -6.66
CA SER A 219 6.10 11.92 -7.22
C SER A 219 5.15 11.21 -6.26
N VAL A 220 3.86 11.52 -6.39
CA VAL A 220 2.77 10.88 -5.64
C VAL A 220 1.64 10.55 -6.59
N TYR A 221 1.10 9.33 -6.48
CA TYR A 221 -0.01 8.86 -7.32
C TYR A 221 -1.18 8.37 -6.47
N PRO A 222 -2.38 8.97 -6.58
CA PRO A 222 -3.56 8.43 -5.91
C PRO A 222 -4.09 7.21 -6.66
N VAL A 223 -4.25 6.10 -5.94
CA VAL A 223 -4.72 4.82 -6.49
C VAL A 223 -5.90 4.31 -5.68
N LYS A 224 -6.91 3.74 -6.35
CA LYS A 224 -8.02 3.05 -5.67
C LYS A 224 -7.48 1.75 -5.07
N ALA A 225 -7.28 1.72 -3.76
CA ALA A 225 -6.74 0.54 -3.08
C ALA A 225 -7.82 -0.38 -2.49
N GLU A 226 -8.97 0.17 -2.10
CA GLU A 226 -9.98 -0.59 -1.35
C GLU A 226 -11.19 -1.02 -2.21
N MET A 227 -11.91 -2.08 -1.82
CA MET A 227 -13.22 -2.35 -2.42
C MET A 227 -14.29 -1.51 -1.72
N SER A 228 -15.07 -0.73 -2.48
CA SER A 228 -16.13 0.15 -1.96
C SER A 228 -17.26 -0.59 -1.20
N THR A 229 -17.24 -1.92 -1.15
CA THR A 229 -18.26 -2.79 -0.55
C THR A 229 -17.83 -3.42 0.79
N ALA A 230 -16.67 -3.05 1.34
CA ALA A 230 -16.21 -3.52 2.65
C ALA A 230 -17.07 -2.92 3.79
N SER A 231 -18.01 -3.74 4.28
CA SER A 231 -19.05 -3.39 5.25
C SER A 231 -18.60 -2.73 6.59
N PRO A 232 -17.36 -2.84 7.11
CA PRO A 232 -17.00 -2.16 8.36
C PRO A 232 -16.78 -0.65 8.24
N LYS A 233 -16.51 -0.12 7.03
CA LYS A 233 -16.15 1.30 6.83
C LYS A 233 -17.22 2.13 6.11
N SER A 234 -18.25 1.53 5.53
CA SER A 234 -19.39 2.27 4.94
C SER A 234 -20.23 3.01 5.99
N SER A 235 -20.05 2.71 7.27
CA SER A 235 -20.60 3.45 8.41
C SER A 235 -19.74 4.64 8.85
N ASN A 236 -18.55 4.81 8.27
CA ASN A 236 -17.66 5.91 8.62
C ASN A 236 -18.09 7.18 7.87
N LYS A 237 -18.11 8.32 8.56
CA LYS A 237 -18.59 9.60 8.01
C LYS A 237 -17.78 10.08 6.80
N GLU A 238 -16.50 9.68 6.74
CA GLU A 238 -15.54 10.03 5.68
C GLU A 238 -14.69 8.78 5.31
N PRO A 239 -15.20 7.87 4.47
CA PRO A 239 -14.48 6.64 4.13
C PRO A 239 -13.27 6.93 3.24
N ILE A 240 -12.11 6.37 3.57
CA ILE A 240 -10.91 6.44 2.73
C ILE A 240 -10.89 5.24 1.79
N ASN A 241 -10.85 5.52 0.50
CA ASN A 241 -10.90 4.58 -0.61
C ASN A 241 -9.65 4.66 -1.50
N ILE A 242 -8.86 5.72 -1.35
CA ILE A 242 -7.66 6.02 -2.09
C ILE A 242 -6.44 5.88 -1.19
N ASP A 243 -5.41 5.24 -1.74
CA ASP A 243 -4.05 5.28 -1.21
C ASP A 243 -3.20 6.24 -2.04
N ALA A 244 -2.23 6.88 -1.39
CA ALA A 244 -1.18 7.61 -2.06
C ALA A 244 0.03 6.68 -2.24
N ILE A 245 0.40 6.42 -3.50
CA ILE A 245 1.68 5.77 -3.83
C ILE A 245 2.75 6.86 -3.86
N PHE A 246 3.62 6.88 -2.85
CA PHE A 246 4.79 7.74 -2.82
C PHE A 246 5.90 7.10 -3.64
N VAL A 247 6.57 7.89 -4.48
CA VAL A 247 7.79 7.48 -5.18
C VAL A 247 8.93 8.36 -4.69
N CYS A 248 9.89 7.74 -4.02
CA CYS A 248 11.04 8.38 -3.41
C CYS A 248 12.33 7.98 -4.13
N LYS A 249 13.32 8.88 -4.07
CA LYS A 249 14.70 8.63 -4.51
C LYS A 249 15.68 9.05 -3.42
N LYS A 250 16.95 8.66 -3.54
CA LYS A 250 18.03 9.21 -2.71
C LYS A 250 18.01 10.74 -2.83
N ALA A 251 17.95 11.43 -1.70
CA ALA A 251 17.95 12.89 -1.72
C ALA A 251 19.32 13.40 -2.20
N PHE A 252 19.31 14.27 -3.21
CA PHE A 252 20.47 15.10 -3.51
C PHE A 252 20.48 16.26 -2.52
N THR A 253 21.64 16.56 -1.93
CA THR A 253 21.79 17.70 -1.02
C THR A 253 21.40 18.98 -1.75
N THR A 254 20.16 19.40 -1.54
CA THR A 254 19.63 20.66 -2.07
C THR A 254 19.46 21.55 -0.86
N SER A 255 20.20 22.67 -0.79
CA SER A 255 19.94 23.68 0.22
C SER A 255 18.48 24.09 0.13
N ALA A 256 17.78 24.17 1.26
CA ALA A 256 16.39 24.60 1.29
C ALA A 256 16.25 25.88 0.45
N ILE A 257 15.48 25.79 -0.63
CA ILE A 257 15.19 26.96 -1.44
C ILE A 257 14.33 27.85 -0.54
N LEU A 258 14.56 29.18 -0.55
CA LEU A 258 13.63 30.11 0.09
C LEU A 258 12.28 29.96 -0.62
N VAL A 259 11.40 29.13 -0.06
CA VAL A 259 10.10 28.87 -0.64
C VAL A 259 9.10 29.83 -0.02
N ASN A 260 8.42 30.58 -0.88
CA ASN A 260 7.28 31.39 -0.50
C ASN A 260 6.10 30.46 -0.16
N ASP A 261 5.62 30.53 1.08
CA ASP A 261 4.50 29.71 1.57
C ASP A 261 3.26 29.78 0.69
N ASN A 262 2.96 30.96 0.13
CA ASN A 262 1.81 31.12 -0.76
C ASN A 262 2.00 30.33 -2.06
N MET A 263 3.23 30.26 -2.57
CA MET A 263 3.55 29.48 -3.77
C MET A 263 3.45 27.99 -3.47
N LEU A 264 4.03 27.54 -2.35
CA LEU A 264 3.96 26.13 -1.91
C LEU A 264 2.51 25.63 -1.83
N TRP A 265 1.63 26.43 -1.21
CA TRP A 265 0.21 26.10 -1.11
C TRP A 265 -0.49 26.16 -2.47
N ALA A 266 -0.19 27.14 -3.32
CA ALA A 266 -0.77 27.24 -4.65
C ALA A 266 -0.40 26.03 -5.53
N ASP A 267 0.86 25.60 -5.51
CA ASP A 267 1.35 24.43 -6.25
C ASP A 267 0.71 23.14 -5.73
N SER A 268 0.59 23.01 -4.41
CA SER A 268 -0.09 21.89 -3.76
C SER A 268 -1.57 21.81 -4.17
N GLN A 269 -2.27 22.94 -4.19
CA GLN A 269 -3.67 23.02 -4.64
C GLN A 269 -3.81 22.73 -6.14
N SER A 270 -2.87 23.18 -6.96
CA SER A 270 -2.85 22.91 -8.40
C SER A 270 -2.72 21.41 -8.68
N ALA A 271 -1.77 20.74 -8.00
CA ALA A 271 -1.60 19.29 -8.08
C ALA A 271 -2.85 18.54 -7.61
N TYR A 272 -3.42 18.93 -6.46
CA TYR A 272 -4.68 18.38 -5.94
C TYR A 272 -5.83 18.49 -6.95
N ARG A 273 -6.05 19.68 -7.53
CA ARG A 273 -7.09 19.91 -8.55
C ARG A 273 -6.92 18.99 -9.76
N SER A 274 -5.69 18.91 -10.28
CA SER A 274 -5.37 18.08 -11.45
C SER A 274 -5.66 16.60 -11.19
N LEU A 275 -5.23 16.08 -10.04
CA LEU A 275 -5.43 14.68 -9.67
C LEU A 275 -6.91 14.34 -9.43
N CYS A 276 -7.64 15.21 -8.72
CA CYS A 276 -9.08 15.06 -8.51
C CYS A 276 -9.84 15.06 -9.84
N LYS A 277 -9.54 16.01 -10.74
CA LYS A 277 -10.16 16.07 -12.07
C LYS A 277 -9.96 14.77 -12.86
N ARG A 278 -8.75 14.20 -12.84
CA ARG A 278 -8.47 12.93 -13.54
C ARG A 278 -9.30 11.76 -13.02
N LEU A 279 -9.47 11.66 -11.70
CA LEU A 279 -10.27 10.60 -11.09
C LEU A 279 -11.76 10.78 -11.36
N ILE A 280 -12.26 12.01 -11.26
CA ILE A 280 -13.66 12.34 -11.54
C ILE A 280 -14.00 12.11 -13.02
N ALA A 281 -13.10 12.47 -13.94
CA ALA A 281 -13.29 12.28 -15.37
C ALA A 281 -13.48 10.81 -15.78
N VAL A 282 -12.98 9.87 -14.99
CA VAL A 282 -13.21 8.42 -15.18
C VAL A 282 -14.36 7.87 -14.33
N GLY A 283 -15.25 8.75 -13.85
CA GLY A 283 -16.47 8.41 -13.14
C GLY A 283 -16.29 8.04 -11.67
N ARG A 284 -15.17 8.42 -11.02
CA ARG A 284 -14.98 8.20 -9.59
C ARG A 284 -15.65 9.30 -8.77
N GLU A 285 -16.46 8.90 -7.80
CA GLU A 285 -16.89 9.76 -6.71
C GLU A 285 -15.83 9.76 -5.60
N LEU A 286 -15.43 10.94 -5.14
CA LEU A 286 -14.38 11.12 -4.12
C LEU A 286 -15.01 11.55 -2.80
N SER A 287 -14.75 10.80 -1.73
CA SER A 287 -15.13 11.20 -0.38
C SER A 287 -14.26 12.36 0.14
N GLU A 288 -14.64 13.00 1.26
CA GLU A 288 -13.76 13.95 1.93
C GLU A 288 -12.45 13.30 2.43
N GLY A 289 -12.49 12.02 2.81
CA GLY A 289 -11.30 11.26 3.17
C GLY A 289 -10.35 11.09 1.97
N ASP A 290 -10.89 10.78 0.79
CA ASP A 290 -10.13 10.65 -0.45
C ASP A 290 -9.49 11.98 -0.86
N LYS A 291 -10.26 13.07 -0.79
CA LYS A 291 -9.76 14.42 -1.07
C LYS A 291 -8.63 14.80 -0.12
N ARG A 292 -8.73 14.44 1.17
CA ARG A 292 -7.68 14.67 2.17
C ARG A 292 -6.41 13.91 1.82
N VAL A 293 -6.51 12.64 1.44
CA VAL A 293 -5.35 11.84 0.99
C VAL A 293 -4.65 12.53 -0.18
N ILE A 294 -5.38 12.95 -1.21
CA ILE A 294 -4.81 13.61 -2.39
C ILE A 294 -4.15 14.94 -2.02
N MET A 295 -4.82 15.77 -1.20
CA MET A 295 -4.30 17.09 -0.83
C MET A 295 -3.04 16.99 0.05
N VAL A 296 -3.07 16.19 1.12
CA VAL A 296 -1.95 16.08 2.06
C VAL A 296 -0.74 15.45 1.37
N SER A 297 -0.94 14.39 0.59
CA SER A 297 0.16 13.74 -0.13
C SER A 297 0.78 14.65 -1.20
N SER A 298 -0.04 15.46 -1.91
CA SER A 298 0.46 16.50 -2.82
C SER A 298 1.28 17.57 -2.08
N PHE A 299 0.80 18.03 -0.93
CA PHE A 299 1.50 19.02 -0.11
C PHE A 299 2.85 18.50 0.38
N LEU A 300 2.92 17.25 0.87
CA LEU A 300 4.18 16.63 1.29
C LEU A 300 5.17 16.49 0.13
N SER A 301 4.69 16.16 -1.07
CA SER A 301 5.52 16.12 -2.28
C SER A 301 6.15 17.47 -2.59
N GLN A 302 5.38 18.56 -2.47
CA GLN A 302 5.90 19.92 -2.68
C GLN A 302 6.90 20.33 -1.60
N CYS A 303 6.61 19.98 -0.33
CA CYS A 303 7.53 20.24 0.79
C CYS A 303 8.87 19.51 0.61
N SER A 304 8.83 18.25 0.17
CA SER A 304 10.04 17.46 -0.09
C SER A 304 10.84 18.04 -1.25
N THR A 305 10.17 18.46 -2.32
CA THR A 305 10.81 19.14 -3.47
C THR A 305 11.47 20.46 -3.05
N ALA A 306 10.85 21.19 -2.12
CA ALA A 306 11.37 22.41 -1.54
C ALA A 306 12.53 22.20 -0.55
N GLY A 307 12.81 20.95 -0.16
CA GLY A 307 13.83 20.62 0.84
C GLY A 307 13.47 21.05 2.26
N LEU A 308 12.17 21.08 2.61
CA LEU A 308 11.72 21.47 3.94
C LEU A 308 11.94 20.34 4.95
N SER A 309 12.41 20.69 6.14
CA SER A 309 12.52 19.77 7.28
C SER A 309 11.16 19.41 7.87
N TYR A 310 11.09 18.29 8.60
CA TYR A 310 9.92 17.88 9.36
C TYR A 310 9.38 19.00 10.25
N GLU A 311 10.25 19.72 10.96
CA GLU A 311 9.84 20.81 11.86
C GLU A 311 9.13 21.93 11.09
N GLN A 312 9.66 22.31 9.92
CA GLN A 312 9.06 23.32 9.05
C GLN A 312 7.72 22.85 8.46
N VAL A 313 7.62 21.59 8.03
CA VAL A 313 6.37 21.02 7.49
C VAL A 313 5.31 20.91 8.58
N SER A 314 5.70 20.47 9.79
CA SER A 314 4.83 20.38 10.95
C SER A 314 4.29 21.75 11.34
N GLU A 315 5.13 22.79 11.36
CA GLU A 315 4.69 24.17 11.62
C GLU A 315 3.69 24.67 10.56
N LYS A 316 3.94 24.39 9.28
CA LYS A 316 3.04 24.82 8.19
C LYS A 316 1.69 24.12 8.20
N LEU A 317 1.62 22.89 8.71
CA LEU A 317 0.37 22.15 8.90
C LEU A 317 -0.29 22.46 10.24
N ALA A 318 0.45 22.98 11.22
CA ALA A 318 -0.09 23.34 12.52
C ALA A 318 -1.19 24.40 12.36
N GLY A 319 -2.37 24.11 12.92
CA GLY A 319 -3.52 25.03 12.86
C GLY A 319 -4.23 25.11 11.50
N LYS A 320 -3.78 24.36 10.47
CA LYS A 320 -4.53 24.24 9.22
C LYS A 320 -5.63 23.20 9.38
N GLU A 321 -6.86 23.67 9.52
CA GLU A 321 -8.03 22.80 9.37
C GLU A 321 -8.25 22.55 7.87
N LEU A 322 -7.79 21.40 7.36
CA LEU A 322 -8.12 20.92 6.01
C LEU A 322 -9.58 20.41 5.98
N LYS A 323 -10.52 21.33 6.21
CA LYS A 323 -11.96 21.11 6.18
C LYS A 323 -12.52 21.60 4.85
N ASP A 324 -13.47 20.85 4.31
CA ASP A 324 -14.16 21.14 3.04
C ASP A 324 -13.21 21.42 1.85
N LEU A 325 -12.45 20.39 1.45
CA LEU A 325 -11.50 20.51 0.33
C LEU A 325 -12.20 20.67 -1.03
N SER A 326 -13.53 20.65 -1.05
CA SER A 326 -14.33 20.95 -2.24
C SER A 326 -14.26 22.43 -2.63
N GLU A 327 -13.94 23.33 -1.69
CA GLU A 327 -13.78 24.76 -1.99
C GLU A 327 -12.66 25.03 -3.00
N TYR A 328 -11.63 24.17 -2.99
CA TYR A 328 -10.52 24.24 -3.94
C TYR A 328 -10.85 23.63 -5.30
N LEU A 329 -12.08 23.14 -5.52
CA LEU A 329 -12.53 22.57 -6.79
C LEU A 329 -13.69 23.38 -7.42
N PRO A 330 -13.58 24.72 -7.59
CA PRO A 330 -14.70 25.55 -8.03
C PRO A 330 -15.19 25.17 -9.44
N GLU A 331 -14.27 24.85 -10.35
CA GLU A 331 -14.56 24.46 -11.74
C GLU A 331 -15.25 23.09 -11.87
N LEU A 332 -15.28 22.29 -10.81
CA LEU A 332 -15.95 20.99 -10.82
C LEU A 332 -17.42 21.07 -10.38
N LYS A 333 -17.89 22.19 -9.81
CA LYS A 333 -19.32 22.39 -9.58
C LYS A 333 -20.10 22.38 -10.90
N GLU A 334 -19.59 23.07 -11.91
CA GLU A 334 -20.18 23.09 -13.25
C GLU A 334 -20.10 21.73 -13.97
N VAL A 335 -18.99 20.99 -13.80
CA VAL A 335 -18.86 19.64 -14.36
C VAL A 335 -19.81 18.65 -13.66
N LEU A 336 -19.92 18.70 -12.34
CA LEU A 336 -20.85 17.85 -11.58
C LEU A 336 -22.31 18.16 -11.92
N GLU A 337 -22.69 19.44 -12.01
CA GLU A 337 -24.03 19.87 -12.43
C GLU A 337 -24.34 19.47 -13.89
N SER A 338 -23.34 19.52 -14.79
CA SER A 338 -23.51 19.03 -16.18
C SER A 338 -23.62 17.51 -16.26
N THR A 339 -22.87 16.75 -15.45
CA THR A 339 -22.94 15.28 -15.44
C THR A 339 -24.21 14.71 -14.81
N GLU A 340 -24.88 15.43 -13.91
CA GLU A 340 -26.24 15.06 -13.46
C GLU A 340 -27.27 15.21 -14.59
N SER A 341 -27.07 16.16 -15.51
CA SER A 341 -27.92 16.31 -16.70
C SER A 341 -27.61 15.27 -17.79
N GLU A 342 -26.35 14.87 -17.95
CA GLU A 342 -25.89 13.92 -18.97
C GLU A 342 -26.01 12.44 -18.57
N LYS A 343 -26.20 12.10 -17.29
CA LYS A 343 -26.58 10.72 -16.87
C LYS A 343 -27.90 10.22 -17.48
N SER A 344 -28.61 11.08 -18.22
CA SER A 344 -29.81 10.73 -18.99
C SER A 344 -29.57 10.40 -20.48
N LEU A 345 -28.38 10.65 -21.06
CA LEU A 345 -28.11 10.33 -22.48
C LEU A 345 -26.65 9.92 -22.79
N SER A 346 -26.54 8.69 -23.29
CA SER A 346 -25.48 8.10 -24.12
C SER A 346 -24.05 7.96 -23.58
N MET A 347 -23.63 6.68 -23.46
CA MET A 347 -22.26 6.26 -23.68
C MET A 347 -21.85 6.61 -25.12
N HIS A 348 -20.70 7.26 -25.34
CA HIS A 348 -19.77 6.93 -26.43
C HIS A 348 -18.38 7.56 -26.19
N SER A 349 -17.39 6.83 -26.71
CA SER A 349 -15.94 6.93 -26.64
C SER A 349 -15.30 8.32 -26.76
N SER A 350 -14.27 8.56 -25.95
CA SER A 350 -13.12 9.38 -26.33
C SER A 350 -11.83 8.60 -26.07
N GLU A 351 -11.01 8.48 -27.11
CA GLU A 351 -9.72 7.82 -27.08
C GLU A 351 -8.74 8.65 -26.24
N CYS A 352 -8.28 8.07 -25.13
CA CYS A 352 -7.09 8.54 -24.42
C CYS A 352 -5.97 7.54 -24.71
N GLU A 353 -5.03 7.91 -25.58
CA GLU A 353 -3.78 7.19 -25.75
C GLU A 353 -3.01 7.19 -24.42
N VAL A 354 -3.20 6.13 -23.64
CA VAL A 354 -2.31 5.82 -22.52
C VAL A 354 -1.02 5.30 -23.15
N CYS A 355 0.01 6.14 -23.16
CA CYS A 355 1.39 5.72 -23.39
C CYS A 355 1.80 4.74 -22.27
N ILE A 356 1.49 3.46 -22.46
CA ILE A 356 2.13 2.36 -21.72
C ILE A 356 3.55 2.28 -22.26
N SER A 357 4.47 3.01 -21.63
CA SER A 357 5.89 2.74 -21.81
C SER A 357 6.13 1.33 -21.29
N LYS A 358 6.52 0.44 -22.20
CA LYS A 358 7.00 -0.90 -21.87
C LYS A 358 8.22 -0.75 -20.97
N ILE A 359 8.06 -0.97 -19.66
CA ILE A 359 9.22 -1.22 -18.79
C ILE A 359 9.75 -2.59 -19.21
N LYS A 360 10.73 -2.58 -20.13
CA LYS A 360 11.60 -3.74 -20.35
C LYS A 360 12.46 -3.87 -19.10
N VAL A 361 12.01 -4.72 -18.17
CA VAL A 361 12.86 -5.20 -17.09
C VAL A 361 13.85 -6.19 -17.68
N ALA A 362 15.00 -5.70 -18.12
CA ALA A 362 16.17 -6.52 -18.36
C ALA A 362 17.00 -6.51 -17.07
N ASN A 363 17.20 -7.68 -16.45
CA ASN A 363 18.04 -7.89 -15.27
C ASN A 363 17.88 -6.85 -14.15
N SER A 364 16.66 -6.61 -13.64
CA SER A 364 16.48 -5.76 -12.44
C SER A 364 16.30 -6.61 -11.19
N GLN A 365 17.00 -6.25 -10.11
CA GLN A 365 16.77 -6.79 -8.78
C GLN A 365 15.70 -5.94 -8.08
N LEU A 366 14.56 -6.56 -7.80
CA LEU A 366 13.42 -5.97 -7.10
C LEU A 366 13.41 -6.43 -5.65
N LEU A 367 13.45 -5.50 -4.70
CA LEU A 367 13.27 -5.80 -3.29
C LEU A 367 11.83 -5.47 -2.87
N MET A 368 11.16 -6.44 -2.26
CA MET A 368 9.87 -6.24 -1.61
C MET A 368 10.00 -6.50 -0.11
N PRO A 369 10.53 -5.55 0.68
CA PRO A 369 10.55 -5.71 2.12
C PRO A 369 9.10 -5.60 2.63
N VAL A 370 8.70 -6.53 3.47
CA VAL A 370 7.45 -6.43 4.22
C VAL A 370 7.82 -5.95 5.60
N CYS A 371 7.54 -4.68 5.90
CA CYS A 371 7.67 -4.16 7.24
C CYS A 371 6.47 -4.68 8.04
N SER A 372 6.69 -5.57 9.01
CA SER A 372 5.67 -6.02 9.96
C SER A 372 6.01 -5.56 11.36
#